data_AF-A0A6A4B4Q2-F1
#
_entry.id   AF-A0A6A4B4Q2-F1
#
_cell.length_a   1.000
_cell.length_b   1.000
_cell.length_c   1.000
_cell.angle_alpha   90.00
_cell.angle_beta   90.00
_cell.angle_gamma   90.00
#
_symmetry.space_group_name_H-M   'P 1'
#
loop_
_entity.id
_entity.type
_entity.pdbx_description
1 polymer ?
#
loop_
_entity_poly.entity_id
_entity_poly.type
_entity_poly.pdbx_seq_one_letter_code
_entity_poly.pdbx_strand_id
1 'polypeptide(L)'
;MFDPLQSQRNYTVIQKSVRTVIEGALQLGGMVTYEKVEWCTQQDGSSCGVWCVAVLDMLLSNASWDDCLHRLLPYLRMRLLYKALAFVGKEAA
;
A
#
# COMPACT_ATOMS: atom_id res chain seq x y z
N MET A 1 -2.05 -5.31 -5.94
CA MET A 1 -3.29 -4.73 -5.38
C MET A 1 -3.35 -5.02 -3.91
N PHE A 2 -3.74 -4.06 -3.08
CA PHE A 2 -3.76 -4.24 -1.63
C PHE A 2 -4.94 -3.50 -1.01
N ASP A 3 -5.68 -4.20 -0.15
CA ASP A 3 -6.67 -3.62 0.76
C ASP A 3 -6.29 -4.04 2.19
N PRO A 4 -6.01 -3.10 3.11
CA PRO A 4 -5.59 -3.45 4.47
C PRO A 4 -6.59 -4.32 5.23
N LEU A 5 -7.88 -4.25 4.89
CA LEU A 5 -8.92 -5.09 5.51
C LEU A 5 -9.19 -6.40 4.75
N GLN A 6 -8.43 -6.68 3.69
CA GLN A 6 -8.60 -7.87 2.84
C GLN A 6 -10.02 -8.06 2.29
N SER A 7 -10.75 -6.96 2.08
CA SER A 7 -12.12 -6.97 1.58
C SER A 7 -12.18 -7.36 0.12
N GLN A 8 -12.82 -8.49 -0.18
CA GLN A 8 -13.02 -8.96 -1.56
C GLN A 8 -13.80 -7.93 -2.41
N ARG A 9 -14.73 -7.19 -1.80
CA ARG A 9 -15.44 -6.10 -2.48
C ARG A 9 -14.47 -4.99 -2.89
N ASN A 10 -13.57 -4.60 -1.99
CA ASN A 10 -12.58 -3.55 -2.28
C ASN A 10 -11.59 -4.01 -3.35
N TYR A 11 -11.16 -5.27 -3.33
CA TYR A 11 -10.31 -5.82 -4.38
C TYR A 11 -10.95 -5.74 -5.77
N THR A 12 -12.23 -6.10 -5.90
CA THR A 12 -12.96 -5.98 -7.17
C THR A 12 -13.00 -4.53 -7.67
N VAL A 13 -13.22 -3.57 -6.76
CA VAL A 13 -13.23 -2.14 -7.09
C VAL A 13 -11.84 -1.66 -7.52
N ILE A 14 -10.80 -1.97 -6.74
CA ILE A 14 -9.41 -1.59 -7.04
C ILE A 14 -9.01 -2.16 -8.40
N GLN A 15 -9.23 -3.46 -8.63
CA GLN A 15 -8.87 -4.11 -9.89
C GLN A 15 -9.56 -3.45 -11.08
N LYS A 16 -10.87 -3.20 -10.97
CA LYS A 16 -11.64 -2.53 -12.02
C LYS A 16 -11.09 -1.14 -12.31
N SER A 17 -10.87 -0.33 -11.28
CA SER A 17 -10.37 1.04 -11.41
C SER A 17 -8.97 1.08 -12.02
N VAL A 18 -8.05 0.24 -11.52
CA VAL A 18 -6.68 0.19 -12.03
C VAL A 18 -6.66 -0.34 -13.46
N ARG A 19 -7.43 -1.38 -13.77
CA ARG A 19 -7.56 -1.91 -15.14
C ARG A 19 -8.03 -0.84 -16.12
N THR A 20 -9.13 -0.16 -15.81
CA THR A 20 -9.69 0.87 -16.71
C THR A 20 -8.69 1.98 -16.99
N VAL A 21 -7.92 2.41 -15.98
CA VAL A 21 -6.94 3.49 -16.14
C VAL A 21 -5.66 3.00 -16.80
N ILE A 22 -5.02 1.95 -16.29
CA ILE A 22 -3.71 1.49 -16.74
C ILE A 22 -3.79 0.84 -18.12
N GLU A 23 -4.69 -0.15 -18.31
CA GLU A 23 -4.77 -0.84 -19.61
C GLU A 23 -5.28 0.10 -20.69
N GLY A 24 -6.18 1.03 -20.35
CA GLY A 24 -6.65 2.07 -21.27
C GLY A 24 -5.56 3.05 -21.67
N ALA A 25 -4.82 3.61 -20.70
CA ALA A 25 -3.77 4.59 -20.95
C ALA A 25 -2.56 3.99 -21.68
N LEU A 26 -2.20 2.75 -21.37
CA LEU A 26 -1.03 2.08 -21.94
C LEU A 26 -1.35 1.20 -23.17
N GLN A 27 -2.63 1.11 -23.56
CA GLN A 27 -3.10 0.21 -24.63
C GLN A 27 -2.72 -1.26 -24.39
N LEU A 28 -2.67 -1.67 -23.12
CA LEU A 28 -2.25 -3.01 -22.67
C LEU A 28 -3.44 -3.91 -22.34
N GLY A 29 -4.53 -3.81 -23.12
CA GLY A 29 -5.77 -4.54 -22.86
C GLY A 29 -5.53 -6.05 -22.67
N GLY A 30 -5.83 -6.56 -21.47
CA GLY A 30 -5.66 -7.97 -21.13
C GLY A 30 -4.21 -8.46 -20.96
N MET A 31 -3.21 -7.57 -21.04
CA MET A 31 -1.78 -7.92 -20.93
C MET A 31 -1.21 -7.70 -19.51
N VAL A 32 -1.98 -7.09 -18.61
CA VAL A 32 -1.54 -6.79 -17.24
C VAL A 32 -2.09 -7.82 -16.27
N THR A 33 -1.20 -8.40 -15.46
CA THR A 33 -1.56 -9.26 -14.33
C THR A 33 -1.75 -8.41 -13.07
N TYR A 34 -2.75 -8.78 -12.27
CA TYR A 34 -3.06 -8.08 -11.02
C TYR A 34 -2.98 -9.07 -9.86
N GLU A 35 -1.92 -8.96 -9.09
CA GLU A 35 -1.70 -9.80 -7.92
C GLU A 35 -2.28 -9.14 -6.67
N LYS A 36 -2.84 -9.95 -5.77
CA LYS A 36 -3.31 -9.48 -4.46
C LYS A 36 -2.21 -9.66 -3.43
N VAL A 37 -2.08 -8.67 -2.55
CA VAL A 37 -1.26 -8.79 -1.34
C VAL A 37 -2.15 -9.34 -0.22
N GLU A 38 -2.04 -10.64 0.05
CA GLU A 38 -2.89 -11.34 1.03
C GLU A 38 -2.16 -11.61 2.36
N TRP A 39 -0.86 -11.35 2.43
CA TRP A 39 -0.02 -11.62 3.59
C TRP A 39 -0.05 -10.52 4.66
N CYS A 40 -0.81 -9.44 4.48
CA CYS A 40 -0.93 -8.34 5.44
C CYS A 40 -2.39 -8.00 5.71
N THR A 41 -2.85 -8.14 6.95
CA THR A 41 -4.20 -7.73 7.37
C THR A 41 -4.11 -6.76 8.54
N GLN A 42 -4.75 -5.60 8.41
CA GLN A 42 -4.88 -4.63 9.48
C GLN A 42 -5.79 -5.16 10.59
N GLN A 43 -5.43 -4.89 11.85
CA GLN A 43 -6.14 -5.38 13.05
C GLN A 43 -6.99 -4.29 13.73
N ASP A 44 -6.98 -3.07 13.21
CA ASP A 44 -7.71 -1.93 13.76
C ASP A 44 -8.61 -1.25 12.69
N GLY A 45 -9.30 -0.17 13.04
CA GLY A 45 -10.15 0.60 12.12
C GLY A 45 -9.50 1.88 11.57
N SER A 46 -8.24 2.18 11.87
CA SER A 46 -7.66 3.53 11.67
C SER A 46 -6.25 3.58 11.08
N SER A 47 -5.66 2.42 10.74
CA SER A 47 -4.27 2.34 10.26
C SER A 47 -4.13 2.04 8.77
N CYS A 48 -5.20 2.15 7.97
CA CYS A 48 -5.19 1.73 6.56
C CYS A 48 -4.15 2.47 5.74
N GLY A 49 -4.02 3.79 5.93
CA GLY A 49 -2.99 4.58 5.27
C GLY A 49 -1.57 4.16 5.63
N VAL A 50 -1.32 3.83 6.91
CA VAL A 50 0.01 3.39 7.38
C VAL A 50 0.38 2.06 6.73
N TRP A 51 -0.55 1.10 6.70
CA TRP A 51 -0.32 -0.20 6.08
C TRP A 51 -0.14 -0.09 4.56
N CYS A 52 -0.90 0.77 3.88
CA CYS A 52 -0.72 1.01 2.44
C CYS A 52 0.71 1.48 2.12
N VAL A 53 1.25 2.43 2.89
CA VAL A 53 2.61 2.92 2.67
C VAL A 53 3.66 1.89 3.08
N ALA A 54 3.47 1.17 4.19
CA ALA A 54 4.40 0.14 4.65
C ALA A 54 4.50 -1.02 3.64
N VAL A 55 3.37 -1.52 3.14
CA VAL A 55 3.34 -2.57 2.11
C VAL A 55 4.01 -2.11 0.82
N LEU A 56 3.79 -0.86 0.41
CA LEU A 56 4.49 -0.29 -0.74
C LEU A 56 6.03 -0.24 -0.52
N ASP A 57 6.50 0.23 0.64
CA ASP A 57 7.93 0.26 1.01
C ASP A 57 8.54 -1.16 0.97
N MET A 58 7.82 -2.16 1.47
CA MET A 58 8.26 -3.56 1.46
C MET A 58 8.32 -4.15 0.04
N LEU A 59 7.31 -3.92 -0.80
CA LEU A 59 7.31 -4.38 -2.19
C LEU A 59 8.47 -3.78 -2.99
N LEU A 60 8.71 -2.47 -2.83
CA LEU A 60 9.81 -1.77 -3.51
C LEU A 60 11.19 -2.23 -3.03
N SER A 61 11.29 -2.63 -1.76
CA SER A 61 12.55 -3.08 -1.15
C SER A 61 12.74 -4.60 -1.20
N ASN A 62 11.82 -5.34 -1.82
CA ASN A 62 11.77 -6.81 -1.81
C ASN A 62 11.89 -7.41 -0.39
N ALA A 63 11.25 -6.77 0.59
CA ALA A 63 11.25 -7.20 1.98
C ALA A 63 10.11 -8.19 2.26
N SER A 64 10.33 -9.10 3.20
CA SER A 64 9.32 -10.05 3.66
C SER A 64 8.44 -9.45 4.76
N TRP A 65 7.19 -9.92 4.83
CA TRP A 65 6.29 -9.64 5.94
C TRP A 65 6.61 -10.46 7.18
N ASP A 66 6.37 -9.88 8.34
CA ASP A 66 6.37 -10.56 9.64
C ASP A 66 5.24 -9.99 10.49
N ASP A 67 4.43 -10.84 11.10
CA ASP A 67 3.30 -10.42 11.95
C ASP A 67 3.73 -9.58 13.16
N CYS A 68 5.01 -9.62 13.56
CA CYS A 68 5.54 -8.72 14.57
C CYS A 68 5.43 -7.24 14.19
N LEU A 69 5.28 -6.92 12.88
CA LEU A 69 5.10 -5.57 12.38
C LEU A 69 3.83 -4.92 12.95
N HIS A 70 2.79 -5.68 13.31
CA HIS A 70 1.62 -5.13 13.99
C HIS A 70 1.99 -4.45 15.31
N ARG A 71 2.95 -5.00 16.06
CA ARG A 71 3.47 -4.39 17.30
C ARG A 71 4.29 -3.12 17.05
N LEU A 72 4.82 -2.97 15.83
CA LEU A 72 5.61 -1.82 15.41
C LEU A 72 4.76 -0.73 14.75
N LEU A 73 3.44 -0.84 14.74
CA LEU A 73 2.55 0.18 14.17
C LEU A 73 2.81 1.60 14.70
N PRO A 74 3.01 1.85 16.02
CA PRO A 74 3.35 3.19 16.50
C PRO A 74 4.67 3.71 15.92
N TYR A 75 5.67 2.82 15.80
CA TYR A 75 6.96 3.15 15.18
C TYR A 75 6.80 3.47 13.69
N LEU A 76 6.00 2.69 12.95
CA LEU A 76 5.71 2.95 11.53
C LEU A 76 5.06 4.32 11.34
N ARG A 77 4.07 4.68 12.17
CA ARG A 77 3.44 6.02 12.15
C ARG A 77 4.49 7.13 12.32
N MET A 78 5.36 7.00 13.32
CA MET A 78 6.42 7.98 13.59
C MET A 78 7.45 8.05 12.44
N ARG A 79 7.88 6.89 11.92
CA ARG A 79 8.83 6.80 10.79
C ARG A 79 8.26 7.49 9.54
N LEU A 80 6.99 7.29 9.24
CA LEU A 80 6.32 7.93 8.11
C LEU A 80 6.17 9.44 8.31
N LEU A 81 5.78 9.88 9.51
CA LEU A 81 5.72 11.31 9.85
C LEU A 81 7.09 11.97 9.67
N TYR A 82 8.16 11.34 10.17
CA TYR A 82 9.51 11.87 10.03
C TYR A 82 9.95 11.98 8.57
N LYS A 83 9.69 10.94 7.75
CA LYS A 83 9.95 10.98 6.30
C LYS A 83 9.19 12.12 5.63
N ALA A 84 7.91 12.34 5.98
CA ALA A 84 7.09 13.40 5.42
C ALA A 84 7.60 14.80 5.81
N LEU A 85 7.95 15.02 7.07
CA LEU A 85 8.53 16.28 7.54
C LEU A 85 9.87 16.59 6.85
N ALA A 86 10.73 15.57 6.68
CA ALA A 86 11.99 15.72 5.96
C ALA A 86 11.79 16.04 4.47
N PHE A 87 10.72 15.54 3.85
CA PHE A 87 10.37 15.86 2.47
C PHE A 87 9.89 17.33 2.36
N VAL A 88 8.91 17.73 3.16
CA VAL A 88 8.37 19.11 3.15
C VAL A 88 9.45 20.13 3.51
N GLY A 89 10.31 19.82 4.49
CA GLY A 89 11.41 20.70 4.88
C GLY A 89 12.46 20.89 3.79
N LYS A 90 12.58 19.97 2.82
CA LYS A 90 13.45 20.13 1.65
C LYS A 90 12.81 20.95 0.54
N GLU A 91 11.48 20.96 0.42
CA GLU A 91 10.78 21.79 -0.57
C GLU A 91 10.70 23.26 -0.18
N ALA A 92 10.88 23.58 1.12
CA ALA A 92 10.87 24.94 1.64
C ALA A 92 12.25 25.64 1.62
N ALA A 93 13.31 24.95 1.15
CA ALA A 93 14.69 25.43 1.08
C ALA A 93 15.14 25.60 -0.38
#